data_AF-A0A963JSM4-F1
#
_entry.id   AF-A0A963JSM4-F1
#
_cell.length_a   1.000
_cell.length_b   1.000
_cell.length_c   1.000
_cell.angle_alpha   90.00
_cell.angle_beta   90.00
_cell.angle_gamma   90.00
#
_symmetry.space_group_name_H-M   'P 1'
#
loop_
_entity.id
_entity.type
_entity.pdbx_description
1 polymer ?
#
loop_
_entity_poly.entity_id
_entity_poly.type
_entity_poly.pdbx_seq_one_letter_code
_entity_poly.pdbx_strand_id
1 'polypeptide(L)' 'MGKTTGFMEYGRLEEGYKSVPERLKNYREFVIGLDDAQARVQAARCMDCGT' A
#
# COMPACT_ATOMS: atom_id res chain seq x y z
N MET A 1 -15.43 -6.41 4.80
CA MET A 1 -14.37 -5.72 5.57
C MET A 1 -13.27 -6.71 5.88
N GLY A 2 -12.04 -6.23 6.07
CA GLY A 2 -10.86 -7.08 6.26
C GLY A 2 -10.99 -8.01 7.48
N LYS A 3 -10.02 -8.92 7.63
CA LYS A 3 -9.93 -9.70 8.86
C LYS A 3 -9.61 -8.73 10.00
N THR A 4 -10.38 -8.70 11.07
CA THR A 4 -10.21 -7.73 12.17
C THR A 4 -8.81 -7.79 12.79
N THR A 5 -8.19 -8.97 12.78
CA THR A 5 -6.80 -9.22 13.23
C THR A 5 -5.76 -9.12 12.11
N GLY A 6 -6.15 -8.75 10.89
CA GLY A 6 -5.28 -8.75 9.71
C GLY A 6 -4.08 -7.81 9.83
N PHE A 7 -4.19 -6.73 10.62
CA PHE A 7 -3.06 -5.84 10.89
C PHE A 7 -1.94 -6.49 11.73
N MET A 8 -2.25 -7.53 12.51
CA MET A 8 -1.27 -8.31 13.28
C MET A 8 -0.62 -9.41 12.45
N GLU A 9 -1.36 -9.97 11.49
CA GLU A 9 -0.94 -11.13 10.70
C GLU A 9 -0.18 -10.73 9.42
N TYR A 10 -0.56 -9.60 8.82
CA TYR A 10 0.08 -9.09 7.61
C TYR A 10 0.98 -7.91 7.96
N GLY A 11 2.17 -7.86 7.36
CA GLY A 11 3.04 -6.67 7.36
C GLY A 11 2.51 -5.57 6.46
N ARG A 12 2.96 -4.32 6.66
CA ARG A 12 2.61 -3.23 5.73
C ARG A 12 3.42 -3.45 4.46
N LEU A 13 2.75 -3.49 3.33
CA LEU A 13 3.39 -3.51 2.01
C LEU A 13 3.52 -2.05 1.60
N GLU A 14 4.74 -1.57 1.51
CA GLU A 14 5.03 -0.24 1.00
C GLU A 14 5.03 -0.25 -0.53
N GLU A 15 4.49 0.80 -1.12
CA GLU A 15 4.54 1.01 -2.56
C GLU A 15 5.99 1.26 -3.00
N GLY A 16 6.29 0.89 -4.24
CA GLY A 16 7.58 1.23 -4.84
C GLY A 16 7.64 2.71 -5.19
N TYR A 17 8.85 3.23 -5.35
CA TYR A 17 9.05 4.58 -5.86
C TYR A 17 10.12 4.58 -6.94
N LYS A 18 9.92 5.39 -7.99
CA LYS A 18 11.01 5.70 -8.90
C LYS A 18 12.16 6.37 -8.14
N SER A 19 13.38 6.14 -8.62
CA SER A 19 14.58 6.64 -7.98
C SER A 19 14.57 8.17 -7.83
N VAL A 20 15.25 8.67 -6.79
CA VAL A 20 15.37 10.13 -6.55
C VAL A 20 15.89 10.88 -7.79
N PRO A 21 16.97 10.42 -8.47
CA PRO A 21 17.48 11.12 -9.65
C PRO A 21 16.49 11.15 -10.82
N GLU A 22 15.60 10.17 -10.92
CA GLU A 22 14.58 10.10 -11.99
C GLU A 22 13.40 11.03 -11.71
N ARG A 23 12.88 11.03 -10.47
CA ARG A 23 11.69 11.83 -10.09
C ARG A 23 11.98 13.32 -9.93
N LEU A 24 13.25 13.74 -9.89
CA LEU A 24 13.63 15.15 -9.87
C LEU A 24 13.63 15.82 -11.25
N LYS A 25 13.56 15.04 -12.34
CA LYS A 25 13.68 15.57 -13.72
C LYS A 25 12.35 16.05 -14.31
N ASN A 26 11.24 15.79 -13.63
CA ASN A 26 9.89 16.09 -14.11
C ASN A 26 8.89 16.07 -12.95
N TYR A 27 7.63 16.46 -13.22
CA TYR A 27 6.53 16.50 -12.24
C TYR A 27 5.52 15.36 -12.44
N ARG A 28 5.94 14.23 -13.02
CA ARG A 28 5.04 13.08 -13.24
C ARG A 28 4.97 12.20 -11.99
N GLU A 29 3.93 11.38 -11.93
CA GLU A 29 3.77 10.37 -10.89
C GLU A 29 4.99 9.43 -10.83
N PHE A 30 5.41 9.15 -9.60
CA PHE A 30 6.59 8.35 -9.29
C PHE A 30 6.32 7.23 -8.28
N VAL A 31 5.16 7.20 -7.65
CA VAL A 31 4.70 6.08 -6.84
C VAL A 31 4.32 4.93 -7.78
N ILE A 32 4.85 3.75 -7.48
CA ILE A 32 4.55 2.51 -8.17
C ILE A 32 3.46 1.83 -7.35
N GLY A 33 2.21 1.91 -7.84
CA GLY A 33 1.04 1.37 -7.16
C GLY A 33 1.14 -0.14 -6.93
N LEU A 34 0.45 -0.60 -5.89
CA LEU A 34 0.28 -2.02 -5.60
C LEU A 34 -0.58 -2.69 -6.68
N ASP A 35 -0.24 -3.93 -7.01
CA ASP A 35 -1.12 -4.77 -7.83
C ASP A 35 -2.38 -5.20 -7.04
N ASP A 36 -3.37 -5.77 -7.73
CA ASP A 36 -4.64 -6.18 -7.12
C ASP A 36 -4.48 -7.22 -5.99
N ALA A 37 -3.46 -8.07 -6.04
CA ALA A 37 -3.20 -9.04 -4.98
C ALA A 37 -2.61 -8.36 -3.74
N GLN A 38 -1.62 -7.49 -3.94
CA GLN A 38 -0.99 -6.70 -2.90
C GLN A 38 -1.98 -5.74 -2.23
N ALA A 39 -2.83 -5.07 -3.02
CA ALA A 39 -3.88 -4.18 -2.54
C ALA A 39 -4.91 -4.93 -1.69
N ARG A 40 -5.29 -6.16 -2.07
CA ARG A 40 -6.16 -7.03 -1.25
C ARG A 40 -5.53 -7.36 0.10
N VAL A 41 -4.23 -7.65 0.14
CA VAL A 41 -3.51 -7.91 1.40
C VAL A 41 -3.45 -6.64 2.27
N GLN A 42 -3.20 -5.46 1.68
CA GLN A 42 -3.24 -4.21 2.44
C GLN A 42 -4.63 -3.89 2.99
N ALA A 43 -5.68 -4.08 2.19
CA ALA A 43 -7.06 -3.87 2.63
C ALA A 43 -7.49 -4.85 3.73
N ALA A 44 -6.95 -6.07 3.75
CA ALA A 44 -7.22 -7.05 4.79
C ALA A 44 -6.72 -6.62 6.19
N ARG A 45 -5.86 -5.59 6.28
CA ARG A 45 -5.41 -5.01 7.54
C ARG A 45 -6.43 -4.06 8.19
N CYS A 46 -7.49 -3.66 7.49
CA CYS A 46 -8.49 -2.77 8.05
C CYS A 46 -9.19 -3.43 9.25
N MET A 47 -9.18 -2.75 10.40
CA MET A 47 -9.76 -3.24 11.65
C MET A 47 -11.27 -3.00 11.77
N ASP A 48 -11.87 -2.30 10.82
CA ASP A 48 -13.30 -1.94 10.88
C ASP A 48 -13.69 -1.29 12.22
N CYS A 49 -12.99 -0.21 12.59
CA CYS A 49 -13.15 0.43 13.90
C CYS A 49 -14.39 1.35 14.00
N GLY A 50 -15.29 1.32 13.02
CA GLY A 50 -16.49 2.16 12.99
C GLY A 50 -17.62 1.56 13.84
N THR A 51 -18.18 2.37 14.73
CA THR A 51 -19.41 2.10 15.51
C THR A 51 -20.64 2.67 14.83
#